data_AF-A0A0K1S144-F1
#
_entry.id   AF-A0A0K1S144-F1
#
_cell.length_a   1.000
_cell.length_b   1.000
_cell.length_c   1.000
_cell.angle_alpha   90.00
_cell.angle_beta   90.00
_cell.angle_gamma   90.00
#
_symmetry.space_group_name_H-M   'P 1'
#
loop_
_entity.id
_entity.type
_entity.pdbx_description
1 polymer ?
#
loop_
_entity_poly.entity_id
_entity_poly.type
_entity_poly.pdbx_seq_one_letter_code
_entity_poly.pdbx_strand_id
1 'polypeptide(L)' 'MQLKLTKIFQKVPEGYIGFVEELPGANTQGETLEETRSNLEEAIELVLEANRMLAEEQLQGQEVIRESVTFWAA' A
#
# COMPACT_ATOMS: atom_id res chain seq x y z
N MET A 1 -15.68 -1.65 9.24
CA MET A 1 -14.79 -1.25 8.14
C MET A 1 -13.49 -0.86 8.80
N GLN A 2 -12.53 -1.77 8.84
CA GLN A 2 -11.47 -1.90 7.82
C GLN A 2 -10.46 -0.77 7.93
N LEU A 3 -9.18 -1.14 7.90
CA LEU A 3 -8.05 -0.23 7.76
C LEU A 3 -8.39 0.85 6.73
N LYS A 4 -8.42 2.11 7.16
CA LYS A 4 -8.63 3.25 6.29
C LYS A 4 -7.25 3.79 5.92
N LEU A 5 -6.97 3.78 4.62
CA LEU A 5 -5.73 4.31 4.05
C LEU A 5 -6.03 5.62 3.32
N THR A 6 -5.07 6.55 3.36
CA THR A 6 -5.18 7.88 2.77
C THR A 6 -4.35 7.94 1.50
N LYS A 7 -5.04 7.98 0.35
CA LYS A 7 -4.42 8.16 -0.97
C LYS A 7 -4.13 9.65 -1.20
N ILE A 8 -2.87 9.99 -1.41
CA ILE A 8 -2.41 11.34 -1.76
C ILE A 8 -2.10 11.38 -3.25
N PHE A 9 -2.55 12.45 -3.92
CA PHE A 9 -2.26 12.70 -5.34
C PHE A 9 -1.65 14.08 -5.50
N GLN A 10 -0.43 14.15 -6.01
CA GLN A 10 0.29 15.39 -6.26
C GLN A 10 0.36 15.65 -7.76
N LYS A 11 -0.12 16.82 -8.21
CA LYS A 11 0.07 17.25 -9.60
C LYS A 11 1.53 17.61 -9.84
N VAL A 12 2.10 17.09 -10.92
CA VAL A 12 3.46 17.39 -11.40
C VAL A 12 3.44 17.74 -12.90
N PRO A 13 4.50 18.32 -13.48
CA PRO A 13 4.53 18.65 -14.91
C PRO A 13 4.20 17.46 -15.82
N GLU A 14 4.66 16.26 -15.44
CA GLU A 14 4.52 15.02 -16.21
C GLU A 14 3.21 14.26 -15.95
N GLY A 15 2.31 14.78 -15.09
CA GLY A 15 1.09 14.06 -14.74
C GLY A 15 0.72 14.19 -13.26
N TYR A 16 0.56 13.05 -12.59
CA TYR A 16 0.29 12.96 -11.16
C TYR A 16 1.15 11.87 -10.53
N ILE A 17 1.65 12.14 -9.33
CA ILE A 17 2.24 11.14 -8.45
C ILE A 17 1.17 10.73 -7.43
N GLY A 18 0.97 9.43 -7.24
CA GLY A 18 0.06 8.86 -6.25
C GLY A 18 0.82 8.05 -5.21
N PHE A 19 0.47 8.18 -3.93
CA PHE A 19 1.03 7.35 -2.85
C PHE A 19 0.06 7.23 -1.66
N VAL A 20 0.32 6.29 -0.75
CA VAL A 20 -0.46 6.13 0.50
C VAL A 20 0.35 6.59 1.71
N GLU A 21 -0.24 7.47 2.52
CA GLU A 21 0.43 8.06 3.68
C GLU A 21 0.83 7.00 4.73
N GLU A 22 -0.05 6.03 4.99
CA GLU A 22 0.13 4.99 6.01
C GLU A 22 0.82 3.72 5.48
N LEU A 23 1.07 3.62 4.16
CA LEU A 23 1.68 2.44 3.52
C LEU A 23 2.86 2.83 2.63
N PRO A 24 4.07 3.01 3.23
CA PRO A 24 5.29 3.23 2.48
C PRO A 24 5.53 2.14 1.43
N GLY A 25 5.98 2.55 0.24
CA GLY A 25 6.23 1.67 -0.91
C GLY A 25 5.06 1.56 -1.87
N ALA A 26 3.84 1.92 -1.46
CA ALA A 26 2.70 2.02 -2.37
C ALA A 26 2.73 3.37 -3.08
N ASN A 27 3.33 3.42 -4.27
CA ASN A 27 3.46 4.62 -5.07
C ASN A 27 3.30 4.34 -6.57
N THR A 28 2.82 5.33 -7.32
CA THR A 28 2.68 5.26 -8.77
C THR A 28 2.75 6.66 -9.39
N GLN A 29 2.89 6.71 -10.71
CA GLN A 29 2.77 7.93 -11.50
C GLN A 29 1.96 7.62 -12.77
N GLY A 30 1.11 8.56 -13.18
CA GLY A 30 0.34 8.47 -14.41
C GLY A 30 0.11 9.85 -15.04
N GLU A 31 -0.26 9.88 -16.31
CA GLU A 31 -0.52 11.13 -17.05
C GLU A 31 -1.78 11.82 -16.51
N THR A 32 -2.78 11.02 -16.11
CA THR A 32 -4.07 11.49 -15.60
C THR A 32 -4.32 11.09 -14.15
N LEU A 33 -5.22 11.82 -13.47
CA LEU A 33 -5.62 11.51 -12.10
C LEU A 33 -6.33 10.16 -12.00
N GLU A 34 -7.16 9.81 -12.99
CA GLU A 34 -7.90 8.54 -13.02
C GLU A 34 -6.96 7.35 -13.18
N GLU A 35 -6.00 7.45 -14.11
CA GLU A 35 -4.96 6.44 -14.30
C GLU A 35 -4.13 6.26 -13.03
N THR A 36 -3.63 7.37 -12.45
CA THR A 36 -2.84 7.33 -11.22
C THR A 36 -3.62 6.73 -10.06
N ARG A 37 -4.94 6.95 -9.99
CA ARG A 37 -5.80 6.35 -8.97
C ARG A 37 -5.93 4.83 -9.15
N SER A 38 -6.16 4.37 -10.38
CA SER A 38 -6.24 2.94 -10.70
C SER A 38 -4.91 2.24 -10.39
N ASN A 39 -3.81 2.79 -10.87
CA ASN A 39 -2.48 2.22 -10.66
C ASN A 39 -2.10 2.20 -9.16
N LEU A 40 -2.57 3.16 -8.37
CA LEU A 40 -2.27 3.21 -6.94
C LEU A 40 -3.02 2.11 -6.17
N GLU A 41 -4.21 1.71 -6.61
CA GLU A 41 -4.93 0.58 -6.02
C GLU A 41 -4.17 -0.72 -6.23
N GLU A 42 -3.67 -0.96 -7.44
CA GLU A 42 -2.80 -2.11 -7.73
C GLU A 42 -1.50 -2.06 -6.91
N ALA A 43 -0.86 -0.89 -6.81
CA ALA A 43 0.37 -0.73 -6.02
C ALA A 43 0.16 -1.05 -4.53
N ILE A 44 -1.00 -0.71 -3.96
CA ILE A 44 -1.35 -1.06 -2.57
C ILE A 44 -1.41 -2.57 -2.40
N GLU A 45 -2.09 -3.27 -3.32
CA GLU A 45 -2.22 -4.72 -3.27
C GLU A 45 -0.86 -5.42 -3.35
N LEU A 46 -0.04 -5.01 -4.32
CA LEU A 46 1.30 -5.55 -4.54
C LEU A 46 2.21 -5.35 -3.32
N VAL A 47 2.18 -4.17 -2.69
CA VAL A 47 3.01 -3.89 -1.51
C VAL A 47 2.57 -4.71 -0.31
N LEU A 48 1.26 -4.83 -0.08
CA LEU A 48 0.75 -5.67 1.01
C LEU A 48 1.09 -7.15 0.78
N GLU A 49 1.04 -7.63 -0.46
CA GLU A 49 1.45 -9.00 -0.81
C GLU A 49 2.95 -9.21 -0.63
N ALA A 50 3.78 -8.31 -1.16
CA ALA A 50 5.23 -8.37 -1.01
C ALA A 50 5.64 -8.38 0.47
N ASN A 51 5.03 -7.53 1.30
CA ASN A 51 5.32 -7.50 2.74
C ASN A 51 4.95 -8.82 3.44
N ARG A 52 3.84 -9.46 3.05
CA ARG A 52 3.48 -10.79 3.59
C ARG A 52 4.49 -11.85 3.19
N MET A 53 4.87 -11.90 1.92
CA MET A 53 5.86 -12.86 1.41
C MET A 53 7.23 -12.67 2.10
N LEU A 54 7.72 -11.43 2.19
CA LEU A 54 8.98 -11.14 2.85
C LEU A 54 8.96 -11.52 4.34
N ALA A 55 7.84 -11.28 5.03
CA ALA A 55 7.68 -11.71 6.42
C ALA A 55 7.67 -13.25 6.56
N GLU A 56 7.04 -13.97 5.63
CA GLU A 56 7.06 -15.44 5.60
C GLU A 56 8.47 -15.98 5.37
N GLU A 57 9.22 -15.43 4.41
CA GLU A 57 10.60 -15.79 4.13
C GLU A 57 11.51 -15.54 5.33
N GLN A 58 11.40 -14.36 5.97
CA GLN A 58 12.22 -14.00 7.13
C GLN A 58 11.94 -14.88 8.35
N LEU A 59 10.69 -15.32 8.54
CA LEU A 59 10.27 -16.13 9.67
C LEU A 59 10.36 -17.64 9.39
N GLN A 60 10.90 -18.05 8.24
CA GLN A 60 11.01 -19.46 7.87
C GLN A 60 11.79 -20.26 8.93
N GLY A 61 11.18 -21.34 9.42
CA GLY A 61 11.77 -22.21 10.45
C GLY A 61 11.69 -21.67 11.88
N GLN A 62 11.09 -20.50 12.09
CA GLN A 62 10.86 -19.94 13.43
C GLN A 62 9.47 -20.33 13.95
N GLU A 63 9.37 -20.61 15.24
CA GLU A 63 8.08 -20.81 15.91
C GLU A 63 7.49 -19.44 16.27
N VAL A 64 6.40 -19.06 15.61
CA VAL A 64 5.76 -17.74 15.78
C VAL A 64 4.25 -17.86 15.95
N ILE A 65 3.67 -16.93 16.72
CA ILE A 65 2.22 -16.78 16.87
C ILE A 65 1.76 -15.64 15.97
N ARG A 66 0.67 -15.85 15.22
CA ARG A 66 0.05 -14.84 14.36
C ARG A 66 -1.36 -14.53 14.85
N GLU A 67 -1.64 -13.27 15.12
CA GLU A 67 -2.96 -12.79 15.51
C GLU A 67 -3.39 -11.65 14.59
N SER A 68 -4.66 -11.62 14.22
CA SER A 68 -5.22 -10.54 13.40
C SER A 68 -5.78 -9.43 14.30
N VAL A 69 -5.55 -8.18 13.91
CA VAL A 69 -6.14 -7.02 14.59
C VAL A 69 -6.98 -6.21 13.61
N THR A 70 -8.16 -5.78 14.06
CA THR A 70 -8.95 -4.74 13.41
C THR A 70 -9.16 -3.64 14.44
N PHE A 71 -8.68 -2.45 14.15
CA PHE A 71 -8.83 -1.30 15.03
C PHE A 71 -9.27 -0.08 14.25
N TRP A 72 -9.81 0.89 14.98
CA TRP A 72 -10.26 2.17 14.45
C TRP A 72 -9.20 3.21 14.80
N ALA A 73 -8.56 3.79 13.80
CA ALA A 73 -7.74 4.98 13.96
C ALA A 73 -8.60 6.23 13.70
N ALA A 74 -8.36 7.29 14.47
CA ALA A 74 -9.07 8.57 14.36
C ALA A 74 -8.77 9.28 13.04
#